data_AF-A0A8E2JHN5-F1
#
_entry.id   AF-A0A8E2JHN5-F1
#
_cell.length_a   1.000
_cell.length_b   1.000
_cell.length_c   1.000
_cell.angle_alpha   90.00
_cell.angle_beta   90.00
_cell.angle_gamma   90.00
#
_symmetry.space_group_name_H-M   'P 1'
#
loop_
_entity.id
_entity.type
_entity.pdbx_description
1 polymer ?
#
loop_
_entity_poly.entity_id
_entity_poly.type
_entity_poly.pdbx_seq_one_letter_code
_entity_poly.pdbx_strand_id
1 'polypeptide(L)'
;WYDALCINQGDKDEKGHQVRLMSRIFSSAASVLAYIGEESENSSLAFNTMLKIGTDFLQEYPGHGLLRIKPATRWQEEGFPAYGSEGLKAVLAVCERPWFRRIWIVQELLLASK
;
A
#
# COMPACT_ATOMS: atom_id res chain seq x y z
N TRP A 1 0.30 -7.88 15.21
CA TRP A 1 -0.62 -8.47 14.21
C TRP A 1 -1.21 -9.70 14.92
N TYR A 2 -2.49 -10.01 14.71
CA TYR A 2 -3.21 -10.98 15.55
C TYR A 2 -2.78 -12.43 15.28
N ASP A 3 -2.41 -12.73 14.04
CA ASP A 3 -1.67 -13.93 13.62
C ASP A 3 -0.47 -14.28 14.53
N ALA A 4 0.24 -13.30 15.08
CA ALA A 4 1.47 -13.54 15.82
C ALA A 4 1.14 -14.16 17.18
N LEU A 5 -0.10 -13.98 17.62
CA LEU A 5 -0.69 -14.61 18.79
C LEU A 5 -1.37 -15.94 18.45
N CYS A 6 -1.89 -16.10 17.22
CA CYS A 6 -2.67 -17.27 16.81
C CYS A 6 -1.90 -18.35 16.05
N ILE A 7 -0.71 -18.04 15.53
CA ILE A 7 0.17 -18.98 14.82
C ILE A 7 1.30 -19.36 15.77
N ASN A 8 1.50 -20.65 15.99
CA ASN A 8 2.68 -21.11 16.69
C ASN A 8 3.95 -20.80 15.88
N GLN A 9 4.67 -19.74 16.26
CA GLN A 9 5.87 -19.30 15.55
C GLN A 9 7.04 -20.30 15.67
N GLY A 10 6.99 -21.20 16.66
CA GLY A 10 7.99 -22.25 16.89
C GLY A 10 7.77 -23.51 16.06
N ASP A 11 6.55 -23.70 15.52
CA ASP A 11 6.21 -24.82 14.65
C ASP A 11 6.23 -24.38 13.18
N LYS A 12 7.24 -24.85 12.43
CA LYS A 12 7.42 -24.48 11.02
C LYS A 12 6.34 -25.07 10.12
N ASP A 13 5.80 -26.24 10.45
CA ASP A 13 4.81 -26.93 9.62
C ASP A 13 3.44 -26.26 9.77
N GLU A 14 3.03 -25.97 11.02
CA GLU A 14 1.82 -25.20 11.31
C GLU A 14 1.93 -23.81 10.67
N LYS A 15 3.04 -23.10 10.90
CA LYS A 15 3.27 -21.78 10.32
C LYS A 15 3.17 -21.81 8.80
N GLY A 16 3.79 -22.78 8.16
CA GLY A 16 3.69 -22.96 6.70
C GLY A 16 2.25 -23.18 6.24
N HIS A 17 1.47 -23.95 7.00
CA HIS A 17 0.05 -24.17 6.72
C HIS A 17 -0.78 -22.88 6.86
N GLN A 18 -0.60 -22.14 7.96
CA GLN A 18 -1.32 -20.89 8.23
C GLN A 18 -0.97 -19.79 7.21
N VAL A 19 0.30 -19.67 6.82
CA VAL A 19 0.75 -18.72 5.79
C VAL A 19 0.05 -18.99 4.45
N ARG A 20 -0.10 -20.26 4.06
CA ARG A 20 -0.84 -20.63 2.83
C ARG A 20 -2.33 -20.32 2.96
N LEU A 21 -2.91 -20.52 4.14
CA LEU A 21 -4.32 -20.23 4.39
C LEU A 21 -4.62 -18.73 4.26
N MET A 22 -3.72 -17.85 4.70
CA MET A 22 -3.89 -16.40 4.58
C MET A 22 -4.10 -15.94 3.13
N SER A 23 -3.35 -16.50 2.18
CA SER A 23 -3.54 -16.22 0.75
C SER A 23 -4.96 -16.59 0.29
N ARG A 24 -5.49 -17.74 0.75
CA ARG A 24 -6.87 -18.15 0.45
C ARG A 24 -7.89 -17.22 1.10
N ILE A 25 -7.66 -16.76 2.32
CA ILE A 25 -8.56 -15.83 3.02
C ILE A 25 -8.66 -14.51 2.26
N PHE A 26 -7.53 -13.86 1.95
CA PHE A 26 -7.55 -12.57 1.24
C PHE A 26 -8.16 -12.66 -0.16
N SER A 27 -7.85 -13.73 -0.90
CA SER A 27 -8.42 -13.97 -2.23
C SER A 27 -9.91 -14.32 -2.23
N SER A 28 -10.44 -14.88 -1.14
CA SER A 28 -11.85 -15.25 -1.02
C SER A 28 -12.69 -14.21 -0.30
N ALA A 29 -12.07 -13.15 0.24
CA ALA A 29 -12.78 -12.10 0.95
C ALA A 29 -13.54 -11.22 -0.05
N ALA A 30 -14.78 -10.86 0.30
CA ALA A 30 -15.57 -9.91 -0.49
C ALA A 30 -14.93 -8.51 -0.50
N SER A 31 -14.19 -8.15 0.56
CA SER A 31 -13.36 -6.96 0.63
C SER A 31 -12.27 -7.14 1.68
N VAL A 32 -11.17 -6.42 1.52
CA VAL A 32 -10.06 -6.38 2.48
C VAL A 32 -9.88 -4.93 2.92
N LEU A 33 -10.07 -4.67 4.21
CA LEU A 33 -9.92 -3.33 4.79
C LEU A 33 -8.58 -3.22 5.51
N ALA A 34 -7.76 -2.28 5.07
CA ALA A 34 -6.50 -1.94 5.72
C ALA A 34 -6.71 -0.83 6.75
N TYR A 35 -6.46 -1.12 8.03
CA TYR A 35 -6.35 -0.08 9.05
C TYR A 35 -4.92 0.45 9.09
N ILE A 36 -4.72 1.65 8.55
CA ILE A 36 -3.39 2.27 8.43
C ILE A 36 -3.06 3.22 9.59
N GLY A 37 -3.83 3.19 10.68
CA GLY A 37 -3.69 4.10 11.83
C GLY A 37 -4.71 5.24 11.81
N GLU A 38 -4.75 6.01 12.89
CA GLU A 38 -5.69 7.11 13.08
C GLU A 38 -5.49 8.26 12.09
N GLU A 39 -6.51 9.09 11.95
CA GLU A 39 -6.37 10.36 11.25
C GLU A 39 -5.39 11.26 12.01
N SER A 40 -4.52 11.93 11.27
CA SER A 40 -3.59 12.94 11.77
C SER A 40 -3.78 14.22 10.97
N GLU A 41 -3.31 15.37 11.46
CA GLU A 41 -3.45 16.68 10.79
C GLU A 41 -3.05 16.65 9.31
N ASN A 42 -2.07 15.80 8.95
CA ASN A 42 -1.54 15.71 7.58
C ASN A 42 -2.20 14.62 6.72
N SER A 43 -3.11 13.82 7.27
CA SER A 43 -3.72 12.68 6.55
C SER A 43 -4.52 13.12 5.33
N SER A 44 -5.39 14.12 5.51
CA SER A 44 -6.21 14.65 4.41
C SER A 44 -5.35 15.22 3.27
N LEU A 45 -4.28 15.97 3.61
CA LEU A 45 -3.33 16.50 2.63
C LEU A 45 -2.59 15.37 1.90
N ALA A 46 -2.17 14.33 2.62
CA ALA A 46 -1.50 13.16 2.05
C ALA A 46 -2.39 12.46 1.02
N PHE A 47 -3.63 12.13 1.37
CA PHE A 47 -4.54 11.41 0.47
C PHE A 47 -4.91 12.25 -0.76
N ASN A 48 -5.17 13.55 -0.59
CA ASN A 48 -5.41 14.44 -1.73
C ASN A 48 -4.19 14.51 -2.66
N THR A 49 -2.98 14.54 -2.10
CA THR A 49 -1.73 14.52 -2.87
C THR A 49 -1.56 13.19 -3.61
N MET A 50 -1.80 12.05 -2.96
CA MET A 50 -1.74 10.73 -3.62
C MET A 50 -2.76 10.60 -4.76
N LEU A 51 -3.99 11.10 -4.56
CA LEU A 51 -5.04 11.08 -5.59
C LEU A 51 -4.65 11.95 -6.79
N LYS A 52 -4.06 13.13 -6.55
CA LYS A 52 -3.54 13.98 -7.61
C LYS A 52 -2.42 13.28 -8.38
N ILE A 53 -1.42 12.72 -7.69
CA ILE A 53 -0.33 11.96 -8.31
C ILE A 53 -0.89 10.82 -9.19
N GLY A 54 -1.85 10.05 -8.67
CA GLY A 54 -2.47 8.96 -9.40
C GLY A 54 -3.26 9.42 -10.62
N THR A 55 -3.98 10.54 -10.51
CA THR A 55 -4.76 11.13 -11.61
C THR A 55 -3.86 11.64 -12.72
N ASP A 56 -2.83 12.42 -12.37
CA ASP A 56 -1.87 12.98 -13.31
C ASP A 56 -1.14 11.83 -14.05
N PHE A 57 -0.75 10.77 -13.31
CA PHE A 57 -0.13 9.58 -13.89
C PHE A 57 -1.07 8.85 -14.88
N LEU A 58 -2.35 8.66 -14.52
CA LEU A 58 -3.32 7.98 -15.39
C LEU A 58 -3.67 8.80 -16.63
N GLN A 59 -3.65 10.14 -16.54
CA GLN A 59 -3.85 11.03 -17.69
C GLN A 59 -2.67 10.97 -18.65
N GLU A 60 -1.45 10.95 -18.13
CA GLU A 60 -0.23 10.88 -18.95
C GLU A 60 -0.04 9.50 -19.60
N TYR A 61 -0.44 8.43 -18.90
CA TYR A 61 -0.27 7.03 -19.34
C TYR A 61 -1.61 6.26 -19.39
N PRO A 62 -2.51 6.59 -20.34
CA PRO A 62 -3.77 5.88 -20.47
C PRO A 62 -3.54 4.38 -20.70
N GLY A 63 -4.31 3.54 -19.99
CA GLY A 63 -4.23 2.07 -20.08
C GLY A 63 -3.15 1.42 -19.21
N HIS A 64 -2.36 2.19 -18.44
CA HIS A 64 -1.49 1.66 -17.39
C HIS A 64 -2.27 1.60 -16.07
N GLY A 65 -2.37 0.43 -15.43
CA GLY A 65 -2.92 0.35 -14.08
C GLY A 65 -2.02 1.06 -13.07
N LEU A 66 -2.58 1.49 -11.92
CA LEU A 66 -1.84 2.15 -10.82
C LEU A 66 -0.57 1.40 -10.37
N LEU A 67 -0.52 0.07 -10.56
CA LEU A 67 0.62 -0.78 -10.20
C LEU A 67 1.72 -0.85 -11.29
N ARG A 68 1.49 -0.28 -12.47
CA ARG A 68 2.42 -0.34 -13.60
C ARG A 68 3.23 0.95 -13.66
N ILE A 69 3.93 1.26 -12.55
CA ILE A 69 4.81 2.41 -12.45
C ILE A 69 6.01 2.17 -13.37
N LYS A 70 6.12 2.92 -14.47
CA LYS A 70 7.36 3.00 -15.25
C LYS A 70 8.39 3.81 -14.47
N PRO A 71 9.69 3.45 -14.57
CA PRO A 71 10.70 3.80 -13.59
C PRO A 71 10.88 5.32 -13.44
N ALA A 72 11.38 5.69 -12.25
CA ALA A 72 11.60 7.06 -11.80
C ALA A 72 12.51 7.93 -12.71
N THR A 73 13.07 7.35 -13.76
CA THR A 73 14.09 7.93 -14.64
C THR A 73 13.58 9.11 -15.46
N ARG A 74 12.30 9.17 -15.83
CA ARG A 74 11.75 10.31 -16.60
C ARG A 74 11.52 11.56 -15.74
N TRP A 75 11.14 11.39 -14.47
CA TRP A 75 11.00 12.50 -13.53
C TRP A 75 12.34 13.19 -13.20
N GLN A 76 13.47 12.54 -13.49
CA GLN A 76 14.80 13.15 -13.39
C GLN A 76 15.06 14.13 -14.53
N GLU A 77 14.45 13.94 -15.70
CA GLU A 77 14.65 14.77 -16.90
C GLU A 77 13.65 15.92 -16.98
N GLU A 78 12.37 15.67 -16.68
CA GLU A 78 11.29 16.67 -16.77
C GLU A 78 11.01 17.38 -15.44
N GLY A 79 11.65 16.92 -14.35
CA GLY A 79 11.35 17.33 -13.00
C GLY A 79 10.12 16.60 -12.44
N PHE A 80 10.15 16.26 -11.15
CA PHE A 80 8.97 15.75 -10.48
C PHE A 80 7.92 16.88 -10.41
N PRO A 81 6.64 16.65 -10.79
CA PRO A 81 5.62 17.68 -10.75
C PRO A 81 5.61 18.28 -9.35
N ALA A 82 5.55 19.61 -9.27
CA ALA A 82 5.57 20.29 -7.99
C ALA A 82 4.24 20.05 -7.26
N TYR A 83 4.11 18.90 -6.60
CA TYR A 83 3.00 18.57 -5.70
C TYR A 83 3.11 19.33 -4.35
N GLY A 84 4.06 20.27 -4.25
CA GLY A 84 4.42 20.98 -3.03
C GLY A 84 5.22 20.09 -2.07
N SER A 85 6.24 20.67 -1.42
CA SER A 85 7.04 19.94 -0.42
C SER A 85 6.18 19.39 0.73
N GLU A 86 5.13 20.13 1.11
CA GLU A 86 4.23 19.74 2.21
C GLU A 86 3.33 18.56 1.84
N GLY A 87 2.83 18.51 0.60
CA GLY A 87 2.05 17.37 0.12
C GLY A 87 2.87 16.09 0.13
N LEU A 88 4.11 16.14 -0.37
CA LEU A 88 5.00 14.96 -0.37
C LEU A 88 5.45 14.55 1.02
N LYS A 89 5.74 15.50 1.91
CA LYS A 89 6.00 15.20 3.33
C LYS A 89 4.80 14.51 3.98
N ALA A 90 3.58 14.96 3.69
CA ALA A 90 2.37 14.33 4.21
C ALA A 90 2.20 12.89 3.69
N VAL A 91 2.46 12.65 2.40
CA VAL A 91 2.48 11.29 1.81
C VAL A 91 3.51 10.40 2.50
N LEU A 92 4.75 10.87 2.66
CA LEU A 92 5.80 10.14 3.35
C LEU A 92 5.42 9.81 4.79
N ALA A 93 4.85 10.76 5.53
CA ALA A 93 4.39 10.54 6.90
C ALA A 93 3.31 9.43 6.99
N VAL A 94 2.42 9.31 5.99
CA VAL A 94 1.48 8.19 5.90
C VAL A 94 2.21 6.88 5.59
N CYS A 95 3.13 6.86 4.63
CA CYS A 95 3.92 5.67 4.28
C CYS A 95 4.83 5.18 5.42
N GLU A 96 5.19 6.04 6.36
CA GLU A 96 6.01 5.67 7.53
C GLU A 96 5.23 4.94 8.63
N ARG A 97 3.89 4.94 8.54
CA ARG A 97 3.01 4.34 9.56
C ARG A 97 3.24 2.83 9.70
N PRO A 98 3.04 2.25 10.90
CA PRO A 98 3.39 0.86 11.18
C PRO A 98 2.78 -0.18 10.23
N TRP A 99 1.60 0.10 9.67
CA TRP A 99 0.95 -0.82 8.73
C TRP A 99 1.80 -1.09 7.48
N PHE A 100 2.44 -0.06 6.91
CA PHE A 100 3.29 -0.17 5.71
C PHE A 100 4.60 -0.95 5.94
N ARG A 101 4.99 -1.16 7.19
CA ARG A 101 6.19 -1.94 7.54
C ARG A 101 5.94 -3.45 7.63
N ARG A 102 4.69 -3.88 7.46
CA ARG A 102 4.30 -5.29 7.54
C ARG A 102 4.54 -5.98 6.22
N ILE A 103 5.21 -7.13 6.23
CA ILE A 103 5.38 -7.97 5.04
C ILE A 103 4.05 -8.41 4.42
N TRP A 104 3.00 -8.54 5.23
CA TRP A 104 1.68 -9.02 4.84
C TRP A 104 0.87 -8.04 3.99
N ILE A 105 1.28 -6.76 3.93
CA ILE A 105 0.69 -5.77 3.04
C ILE A 105 0.68 -6.24 1.59
N VAL A 106 1.68 -7.02 1.18
CA VAL A 106 1.79 -7.54 -0.20
C VAL A 106 0.63 -8.49 -0.50
N GLN A 107 0.30 -9.40 0.43
CA GLN A 107 -0.82 -10.31 0.24
C GLN A 107 -2.16 -9.58 0.37
N GLU A 108 -2.28 -8.67 1.33
CA GLU A 108 -3.48 -7.83 1.52
C GLU A 108 -3.80 -7.02 0.26
N LEU A 109 -2.81 -6.41 -0.39
CA LEU A 109 -2.99 -5.57 -1.58
C LEU A 109 -3.15 -6.38 -2.87
N LEU A 110 -2.37 -7.45 -3.06
CA LEU A 110 -2.36 -8.18 -4.32
C LEU A 110 -3.47 -9.23 -4.43
N LEU A 111 -3.91 -9.79 -3.30
CA LEU A 111 -4.91 -10.86 -3.30
C LEU A 111 -6.31 -10.35 -2.98
N ALA A 112 -6.48 -9.13 -2.49
CA ALA A 112 -7.81 -8.55 -2.36
C ALA A 112 -8.52 -8.55 -3.72
N SER A 113 -9.65 -9.26 -3.80
CA SER A 113 -10.55 -9.13 -4.95
C SER A 113 -11.19 -7.75 -4.94
N LYS A 114 -11.42 -7.21 -6.14
CA LYS A 114 -12.26 -6.01 -6.35
C LYS A 114 -13.71 -6.27 -5.97
#